data_AF-A0A7K3RS07-F1
#
_entry.id   AF-A0A7K3RS07-F1
#
_cell.length_a   1.000
_cell.length_b   1.000
_cell.length_c   1.000
_cell.angle_alpha   90.00
_cell.angle_beta   90.00
_cell.angle_gamma   90.00
#
_symmetry.space_group_name_H-M   'P 1'
#
loop_
_entity.id
_entity.type
_entity.pdbx_description
1 polymer ?
#
loop_
_entity_poly.entity_id
_entity_poly.type
_entity_poly.pdbx_seq_one_letter_code
_entity_poly.pdbx_strand_id
1 'polypeptide(L)'
;MTEAVTTCTSTIHDGHETVQCVLKPHPPEEDHRRGFLAWDSEGNWYARRDFPPIYPTIGNTLRGRRQQLGLTQQQVAKALDISRSSVAQIELGTQHLSLHLWVAMCQTLGADPASVISCALQGTGPSAPAEEAR
;
A
#
# COMPACT_ATOMS: atom_id res chain seq x y z
N MET A 1 0.70 -8.59 29.76
CA MET A 1 2.15 -8.46 30.04
C MET A 1 2.76 -9.78 29.65
N THR A 2 3.29 -9.87 28.44
CA THR A 2 3.76 -11.15 27.88
C THR A 2 5.25 -11.25 28.15
N GLU A 3 5.66 -12.27 28.89
CA GLU A 3 7.04 -12.48 29.34
C GLU A 3 7.93 -12.89 28.17
N ALA A 4 9.09 -12.25 28.04
CA ALA A 4 10.11 -12.65 27.07
C ALA A 4 10.74 -13.98 27.51
N VAL A 5 10.57 -15.05 26.73
CA VAL A 5 11.30 -16.28 26.96
C VAL A 5 12.75 -16.07 26.53
N THR A 6 13.61 -15.80 27.51
CA THR A 6 15.05 -15.68 27.30
C THR A 6 15.66 -17.08 27.41
N THR A 7 16.10 -17.67 26.31
CA THR A 7 16.93 -18.89 26.36
C THR A 7 18.38 -18.46 26.56
N CYS A 8 18.85 -18.47 27.81
CA CYS A 8 20.26 -18.25 28.12
C CYS A 8 21.01 -19.57 28.01
N THR A 9 22.02 -19.62 27.14
CA THR A 9 23.05 -20.67 27.18
C THR A 9 24.31 -20.03 27.74
N SER A 10 24.74 -20.47 28.92
CA SER A 10 25.99 -20.03 29.54
C SER A 10 27.12 -20.99 29.18
N THR A 11 28.25 -20.43 28.76
CA THR A 11 29.50 -21.17 28.53
C THR A 11 30.58 -20.54 29.41
N ILE A 12 31.28 -21.37 30.19
CA ILE A 12 32.38 -20.92 31.05
C ILE A 12 33.70 -21.20 30.32
N HIS A 13 34.51 -20.15 30.13
CA HIS A 13 35.89 -20.26 29.63
C HIS A 13 36.81 -19.48 30.58
N ASP A 14 37.89 -20.11 31.05
CA ASP A 14 38.90 -19.50 31.95
C ASP A 14 38.32 -18.76 33.16
N GLY A 15 37.36 -19.37 33.85
CA GLY A 15 36.81 -18.85 35.11
C GLY A 15 35.92 -17.61 34.98
N HIS A 16 35.67 -17.14 33.75
CA HIS A 16 34.69 -16.09 33.46
C HIS A 16 33.47 -16.69 32.76
N GLU A 17 32.29 -16.50 33.36
CA GLU A 17 31.02 -16.87 32.74
C GLU A 17 30.65 -15.82 31.68
N THR A 18 30.50 -16.26 30.44
CA THR A 18 29.99 -15.40 29.36
C THR A 18 28.56 -15.81 29.06
N VAL A 19 27.61 -14.93 29.35
CA VAL A 19 26.19 -15.12 29.02
C VAL A 19 25.93 -14.47 27.67
N GLN A 20 25.70 -15.28 26.63
CA GLN A 20 25.19 -14.75 25.37
C GLN A 20 23.66 -14.72 25.40
N CYS A 21 23.10 -13.55 25.67
CA CYS A 21 21.67 -13.29 25.46
C CYS A 21 21.41 -13.06 23.97
N VAL A 22 20.97 -14.09 23.25
CA VAL A 22 20.42 -13.91 21.91
C VAL A 22 18.94 -13.55 22.06
N LEU A 23 18.61 -12.26 21.93
CA LEU A 23 17.23 -11.83 21.71
C LEU A 23 16.75 -12.46 20.40
N LYS A 24 15.97 -13.54 20.48
CA LYS A 24 15.22 -14.03 19.32
C LYS A 24 13.99 -13.14 19.17
N PRO A 25 13.79 -12.47 18.03
CA PRO A 25 12.57 -11.70 17.80
C PRO A 25 11.37 -12.65 17.84
N HIS A 26 10.46 -12.43 18.78
CA HIS A 26 9.18 -13.13 18.84
C HIS A 26 8.20 -12.42 17.88
N PRO A 27 7.65 -13.10 16.86
CA PRO A 27 6.56 -12.52 16.07
C PRO A 27 5.32 -12.41 16.98
N PRO A 28 4.53 -11.32 16.93
CA PRO A 28 3.32 -11.24 17.75
C PRO A 28 2.36 -12.37 17.37
N GLU A 29 1.91 -13.12 18.38
CA GLU A 29 0.78 -14.04 18.25
C GLU A 29 -0.46 -13.22 17.84
N GLU A 30 -1.09 -13.61 16.74
CA GLU A 30 -2.40 -13.14 16.27
C GLU A 30 -2.50 -11.71 15.70
N ASP A 31 -2.26 -11.58 14.39
CA ASP A 31 -3.24 -11.07 13.40
C ASP A 31 -2.50 -10.66 12.11
N HIS A 32 -2.44 -11.58 11.14
CA HIS A 32 -1.73 -11.37 9.87
C HIS A 32 -2.54 -10.61 8.81
N ARG A 33 -3.71 -10.04 9.14
CA ARG A 33 -4.62 -9.51 8.10
C ARG A 33 -4.35 -8.07 7.64
N ARG A 34 -3.35 -7.36 8.18
CA ARG A 34 -3.10 -5.94 7.81
C ARG A 34 -1.61 -5.57 7.79
N GLY A 35 -0.87 -5.89 6.72
CA GLY A 35 0.52 -5.40 6.59
C GLY A 35 1.24 -5.78 5.29
N PHE A 36 2.09 -4.89 4.78
CA PHE A 36 2.90 -5.04 3.55
C PHE A 36 4.01 -6.11 3.65
N LEU A 37 4.44 -6.41 4.87
CA LEU A 37 5.45 -7.42 5.17
C LEU A 37 4.81 -8.61 5.86
N ALA A 38 5.32 -9.80 5.57
CA ALA A 38 5.03 -11.02 6.29
C ALA A 38 6.32 -11.59 6.89
N TRP A 39 6.16 -12.39 7.93
CA TRP A 39 7.23 -13.02 8.68
C TRP A 39 7.16 -14.52 8.43
N ASP A 40 8.25 -15.13 7.97
CA ASP A 40 8.31 -16.57 7.74
C ASP A 40 8.77 -17.35 8.99
N SER A 41 8.73 -18.68 8.91
CA SER A 41 9.16 -19.58 9.99
C SER A 41 10.68 -19.57 10.24
N GLU A 42 11.46 -18.99 9.34
CA GLU A 42 12.92 -18.88 9.45
C GLU A 42 13.36 -17.55 10.07
N GLY A 43 12.41 -16.64 10.31
CA GLY A 43 12.64 -15.35 10.93
C GLY A 43 12.97 -14.24 9.95
N ASN A 44 12.59 -14.37 8.68
CA ASN A 44 12.82 -13.37 7.66
C ASN A 44 11.54 -12.58 7.36
N TRP A 45 11.74 -11.27 7.10
CA TRP A 45 10.72 -10.43 6.50
C TRP A 45 10.67 -10.65 4.99
N TYR A 46 9.50 -10.98 4.45
CA TYR A 46 9.27 -11.01 3.01
C TYR A 46 8.14 -10.07 2.61
N ALA A 47 8.28 -9.45 1.44
CA ALA A 47 7.23 -8.61 0.86
C ALA A 47 6.06 -9.50 0.41
N ARG A 48 4.85 -9.16 0.85
CA ARG A 48 3.64 -9.80 0.35
C ARG A 48 3.45 -9.46 -1.12
N ARG A 49 3.38 -10.49 -1.98
CA ARG A 49 3.23 -10.34 -3.44
C ARG A 49 1.78 -10.11 -3.88
N ASP A 50 0.83 -10.29 -2.98
CA ASP A 50 -0.62 -10.10 -3.15
C ASP A 50 -1.07 -8.66 -2.89
N PHE A 51 -0.22 -7.68 -3.21
CA PHE A 51 -0.57 -6.28 -3.03
C PHE A 51 -1.57 -5.83 -4.11
N PRO A 52 -2.69 -5.18 -3.75
CA PRO A 52 -3.70 -4.78 -4.72
C PRO A 52 -3.11 -3.78 -5.73
N PRO A 53 -3.66 -3.71 -6.97
CA PRO A 53 -3.21 -2.77 -7.97
C PRO A 53 -3.62 -1.34 -7.58
N ILE A 54 -2.80 -0.70 -6.74
CA ILE A 54 -3.09 0.61 -6.14
C ILE A 54 -3.28 1.67 -7.21
N TYR A 55 -2.29 1.88 -8.08
CA TYR A 55 -2.33 2.98 -9.05
C TYR A 55 -3.50 2.88 -10.03
N PRO A 56 -3.83 1.71 -10.61
CA PRO A 56 -5.04 1.57 -11.42
C PRO A 56 -6.33 1.86 -10.66
N THR A 57 -6.44 1.43 -9.40
CA THR A 57 -7.65 1.67 -8.59
C THR A 57 -7.81 3.16 -8.26
N ILE A 58 -6.71 3.84 -7.92
CA ILE A 58 -6.66 5.29 -7.74
C ILE A 58 -7.08 5.99 -9.04
N GLY A 59 -6.44 5.65 -10.16
CA GLY A 59 -6.70 6.27 -11.46
C GLY A 59 -8.15 6.15 -11.89
N ASN A 60 -8.75 4.96 -11.74
CA ASN A 60 -10.16 4.72 -12.03
C ASN A 60 -11.09 5.53 -11.12
N THR A 61 -10.77 5.65 -9.83
CA THR A 61 -11.57 6.44 -8.89
C THR A 61 -11.56 7.91 -9.28
N LEU A 62 -10.38 8.47 -9.58
CA LEU A 62 -10.23 9.86 -10.02
C LEU A 62 -10.93 10.12 -11.35
N ARG A 63 -10.82 9.18 -12.31
CA ARG A 63 -11.56 9.23 -13.58
C ARG A 63 -13.07 9.29 -13.36
N GLY A 64 -13.60 8.44 -12.47
CA GLY A 64 -15.01 8.41 -12.12
C GLY A 64 -15.49 9.75 -11.54
N ARG A 65 -14.72 10.33 -10.61
CA ARG A 65 -15.00 11.66 -10.04
C ARG A 65 -14.97 12.75 -11.12
N ARG A 66 -13.96 12.76 -11.98
CA ARG A 66 -13.88 13.69 -13.11
C ARG A 66 -15.11 13.60 -14.02
N GLN A 67 -15.55 12.38 -14.35
CA GLN A 67 -16.71 12.15 -15.20
C GLN A 67 -18.01 12.60 -14.53
N GLN A 68 -18.18 12.38 -13.22
CA GLN A 68 -19.32 12.87 -12.45
C GLN A 68 -19.41 14.42 -12.45
N LEU A 69 -18.27 15.09 -12.51
CA LEU A 69 -18.18 16.55 -12.62
C LEU A 69 -18.35 17.08 -14.06
N GLY A 70 -18.49 16.19 -15.06
CA GLY A 70 -18.59 16.59 -16.47
C GLY A 70 -17.30 17.20 -17.05
N LEU A 71 -16.15 16.98 -16.39
CA LEU A 71 -14.88 17.56 -16.79
C LEU A 71 -14.15 16.67 -17.80
N THR A 72 -13.50 17.28 -18.79
CA THR A 72 -12.56 16.61 -19.69
C THR A 72 -11.18 16.48 -19.04
N GLN A 73 -10.37 15.52 -19.52
CA GLN A 73 -8.97 15.41 -19.09
C GLN A 73 -8.18 16.70 -19.36
N GLN A 74 -8.49 17.40 -20.45
CA GLN A 74 -7.84 18.68 -20.80
C GLN A 74 -8.14 19.78 -19.79
N GLN A 75 -9.38 19.85 -19.28
CA GLN A 75 -9.77 20.83 -18.25
C GLN A 75 -9.03 20.58 -16.93
N VAL A 76 -8.94 19.31 -16.50
CA VAL A 76 -8.17 18.95 -15.29
C VAL A 76 -6.68 19.22 -15.48
N ALA A 77 -6.13 18.87 -16.64
CA ALA A 77 -4.73 19.14 -16.98
C ALA A 77 -4.40 20.63 -16.89
N LYS A 78 -5.27 21.48 -17.44
CA LYS A 78 -5.15 22.94 -17.36
C LYS A 78 -5.23 23.46 -15.93
N ALA A 79 -6.11 22.91 -15.10
CA ALA A 79 -6.26 23.32 -13.71
C ALA A 79 -5.04 22.97 -12.85
N LEU A 80 -4.34 21.89 -13.19
CA LEU A 80 -3.18 21.37 -12.45
C LEU A 80 -1.83 21.77 -13.06
N ASP A 81 -1.83 22.52 -14.17
CA ASP A 81 -0.64 22.88 -14.95
C ASP A 81 0.22 21.66 -15.35
N ILE A 82 -0.44 20.60 -15.84
CA ILE A 82 0.21 19.39 -16.36
C ILE A 82 -0.27 19.07 -17.77
N SER A 83 0.39 18.12 -18.43
CA SER A 83 -0.06 17.66 -19.74
C SER A 83 -1.33 16.81 -19.64
N ARG A 84 -2.20 16.89 -20.67
CA ARG A 84 -3.36 15.99 -20.81
C ARG A 84 -2.93 14.52 -20.79
N SER A 85 -1.82 14.20 -21.43
CA SER A 85 -1.26 12.83 -21.45
C SER A 85 -0.92 12.34 -20.05
N SER A 86 -0.40 13.22 -19.19
CA SER A 86 -0.13 12.89 -17.79
C SER A 86 -1.42 12.56 -17.05
N VAL A 87 -2.49 13.36 -17.21
CA VAL A 87 -3.82 13.03 -16.66
C VAL A 87 -4.31 11.66 -17.16
N ALA A 88 -4.15 11.36 -18.44
CA ALA A 88 -4.56 10.06 -18.99
C ALA A 88 -3.74 8.89 -18.40
N GLN A 89 -2.42 9.03 -18.25
CA GLN A 89 -1.57 7.99 -17.66
C GLN A 89 -1.82 7.81 -16.15
N ILE A 90 -2.15 8.89 -15.44
CA ILE A 90 -2.61 8.85 -14.05
C ILE A 90 -3.92 8.07 -13.95
N GLU A 91 -4.91 8.38 -14.80
CA GLU A 91 -6.20 7.70 -14.80
C GLU A 91 -6.09 6.21 -15.16
N LEU A 92 -5.10 5.83 -15.97
CA LEU A 92 -4.77 4.44 -16.28
C LEU A 92 -3.97 3.74 -15.18
N GLY A 93 -3.40 4.49 -14.23
CA GLY A 93 -2.52 3.96 -13.19
C GLY A 93 -1.12 3.59 -13.66
N THR A 94 -0.70 4.04 -14.85
CA THR A 94 0.63 3.77 -15.40
C THR A 94 1.68 4.80 -14.99
N GLN A 95 1.24 5.98 -14.54
CA GLN A 95 2.12 7.01 -14.00
C GLN A 95 1.98 7.09 -12.47
N HIS A 96 3.12 7.08 -11.76
CA HIS A 96 3.15 7.36 -10.33
C HIS A 96 2.93 8.86 -10.07
N LEU A 97 2.18 9.17 -9.02
CA LEU A 97 1.89 10.55 -8.59
C LEU A 97 2.87 10.97 -7.49
N SER A 98 3.39 12.19 -7.58
CA SER A 98 3.98 12.83 -6.40
C SER A 98 2.89 13.15 -5.38
N LEU A 99 3.23 13.25 -4.09
CA LEU A 99 2.25 13.57 -3.05
C LEU A 99 1.61 14.95 -3.27
N HIS A 100 2.38 15.93 -3.79
CA HIS A 100 1.87 17.25 -4.14
C HIS A 100 0.81 17.19 -5.24
N LEU A 101 1.10 16.47 -6.34
CA LEU A 101 0.16 16.31 -7.44
C LEU A 101 -1.08 15.50 -7.04
N TRP A 102 -0.88 14.49 -6.19
CA TRP A 102 -1.95 13.71 -5.60
C TRP A 102 -2.98 14.58 -4.84
N VAL A 103 -2.49 15.42 -3.93
CA VAL A 103 -3.35 16.33 -3.15
C VAL A 103 -4.05 17.34 -4.07
N ALA A 104 -3.31 17.95 -5.00
CA ALA A 104 -3.88 18.92 -5.94
C ALA A 104 -4.98 18.31 -6.82
N MET A 105 -4.78 17.08 -7.30
CA MET A 105 -5.76 16.37 -8.12
C MET A 105 -7.01 16.01 -7.31
N CYS A 106 -6.86 15.53 -6.08
CA CYS A 106 -7.99 15.25 -5.18
C CYS A 106 -8.81 16.52 -4.89
N GLN A 107 -8.14 17.64 -4.59
CA GLN A 107 -8.79 18.93 -4.37
C GLN A 107 -9.56 19.40 -5.62
N THR A 108 -8.92 19.32 -6.79
CA THR A 108 -9.53 19.72 -8.08
C THR A 108 -10.78 18.89 -8.41
N LEU A 109 -10.81 17.62 -8.00
CA LEU A 109 -11.91 16.70 -8.27
C LEU A 109 -12.90 16.55 -7.10
N GLY A 110 -12.73 17.34 -6.03
CA GLY A 110 -13.55 17.23 -4.81
C GLY A 110 -13.59 15.79 -4.27
N ALA A 111 -12.45 15.11 -4.28
CA ALA A 111 -12.27 13.76 -3.75
C ALA A 111 -11.48 13.83 -2.44
N ASP A 112 -11.89 13.05 -1.44
CA ASP A 112 -11.13 12.92 -0.20
C ASP A 112 -9.92 11.99 -0.42
N PRO A 113 -8.67 12.46 -0.24
CA PRO A 113 -7.48 11.64 -0.43
C PRO A 113 -7.49 10.34 0.40
N ALA A 114 -7.95 10.39 1.65
CA ALA A 114 -7.93 9.23 2.53
C ALA A 114 -8.91 8.14 2.04
N SER A 115 -10.11 8.55 1.61
CA SER A 115 -11.11 7.67 1.01
C SER A 115 -10.58 6.98 -0.25
N VAL A 116 -9.93 7.72 -1.16
CA VAL A 116 -9.45 7.13 -2.43
C VAL A 116 -8.32 6.12 -2.18
N ILE A 117 -7.40 6.41 -1.27
CA ILE A 117 -6.36 5.45 -0.86
C ILE A 117 -6.99 4.23 -0.19
N SER A 118 -7.96 4.43 0.70
CA SER A 118 -8.65 3.34 1.39
C SER A 118 -9.34 2.39 0.40
N CYS A 119 -9.98 2.93 -0.64
CA CYS A 119 -10.56 2.14 -1.73
C CYS A 119 -9.49 1.31 -2.46
N ALA A 120 -8.35 1.93 -2.81
CA ALA A 120 -7.25 1.27 -3.49
C ALA A 120 -6.61 0.13 -2.69
N LEU A 121 -6.52 0.29 -1.36
CA LEU A 121 -5.98 -0.73 -0.45
C LEU A 121 -6.95 -1.90 -0.21
N GLN A 122 -8.25 -1.68 -0.36
CA GLN A 122 -9.27 -2.72 -0.16
C GLN A 122 -9.44 -3.63 -1.39
N GLY A 123 -8.80 -3.32 -2.52
CA GLY A 123 -8.92 -4.12 -3.73
C GLY A 123 -10.32 -4.09 -4.37
N THR A 124 -11.18 -3.16 -3.95
CA THR A 124 -12.50 -2.92 -4.56
C THR A 124 -12.34 -2.14 -5.86
N GLY A 125 -11.53 -2.65 -6.79
CA GLY A 125 -11.69 -2.28 -8.20
C GLY A 125 -13.03 -2.83 -8.70
N PRO A 126 -13.59 -2.32 -9.82
CA PRO A 126 -14.66 -3.05 -10.49
C PRO A 126 -14.11 -4.46 -10.71
N SER A 127 -14.79 -5.46 -10.11
CA SER A 127 -14.56 -6.86 -10.41
C SER A 127 -14.38 -6.98 -11.92
N ALA A 128 -13.34 -7.68 -12.36
CA ALA A 128 -13.20 -8.05 -13.77
C ALA A 128 -14.58 -8.43 -14.33
N PRO A 129 -14.93 -8.02 -15.56
CA PRO A 129 -16.22 -8.35 -16.13
C PRO A 129 -16.38 -9.87 -16.03
N ALA A 130 -17.52 -10.30 -15.50
CA ALA A 130 -17.90 -11.70 -15.47
C ALA A 130 -17.62 -12.30 -16.86
N GLU A 131 -16.74 -13.29 -16.87
CA GLU A 131 -16.49 -14.22 -17.97
C GLU A 131 -17.78 -15.02 -18.23
N GLU A 132 -18.83 -14.39 -18.76
CA GLU A 132 -20.11 -15.05 -19.09
C GLU A 132 -21.00 -14.15 -19.96
N ALA A 133 -20.63 -14.00 -21.23
CA ALA A 133 -21.55 -13.69 -22.33
C ALA A 133 -20.87 -13.93 -23.68
N ARG A 134 -20.67 -15.20 -24.04
CA ARG A 134 -20.71 -15.71 -25.42
C ARG A 134 -20.58 -17.23 -25.46
#